data_AF-A0A540VRP3-F1
#
_entry.id   AF-A0A540VRP3-F1
#
_cell.length_a   1.000
_cell.length_b   1.000
_cell.length_c   1.000
_cell.angle_alpha   90.00
_cell.angle_beta   90.00
_cell.angle_gamma   90.00
#
_symmetry.space_group_name_H-M   'P 1'
#
loop_
_entity.id
_entity.type
_entity.pdbx_description
1 polymer ?
#
loop_
_entity_poly.entity_id
_entity_poly.type
_entity_poly.pdbx_seq_one_letter_code
_entity_poly.pdbx_strand_id
1 'polypeptide(L)'
;MALEFVQHFGTGGSPSADVKEIGVTTLSLTTDWQQFDVTANLPSLAGKTLGADGNDYMAVIFWFDAGSSFNSRTNSLGQQSGTFDISRVQLEKSPVSTAFEIRPPGYELALCERYFEKGFTGVFQDVSISSGNDFRRGVYFSTAKRDAPSVQLSNAQTTNVALFEAENPVEGNFTFRYRTASAGGAVQARATYAADAEL
;
A
#
# COMPACT_ATOMS: atom_id res chain seq x y z
N MET A 1 28.19 -4.46 -4.14
CA MET A 1 27.02 -4.47 -3.22
C MET A 1 26.80 -5.87 -2.68
N ALA A 2 25.95 -6.05 -1.68
CA ALA A 2 25.48 -7.37 -1.24
C ALA A 2 23.95 -7.39 -1.18
N LEU A 3 23.36 -8.58 -1.26
CA LEU A 3 21.92 -8.80 -1.19
C LEU A 3 21.63 -9.91 -0.19
N GLU A 4 20.59 -9.74 0.62
CA GLU A 4 20.03 -10.82 1.45
C GLU A 4 18.50 -10.75 1.46
N PHE A 5 17.89 -11.85 1.88
CA PHE A 5 16.49 -11.91 2.25
C PHE A 5 16.36 -11.94 3.78
N VAL A 6 15.26 -11.39 4.29
CA VAL A 6 14.94 -11.38 5.72
C VAL A 6 13.47 -11.74 5.93
N GLN A 7 13.20 -12.53 6.95
CA GLN A 7 11.85 -12.74 7.49
C GLN A 7 11.76 -12.04 8.84
N HIS A 8 10.92 -11.01 8.94
CA HIS A 8 10.53 -10.35 10.17
C HIS A 8 9.15 -10.87 10.58
N PHE A 9 9.04 -11.40 11.80
CA PHE A 9 7.80 -12.03 12.26
C PHE A 9 6.86 -11.07 13.01
N GLY A 10 7.15 -9.76 12.99
CA GLY A 10 6.30 -8.75 13.62
C GLY A 10 6.60 -8.53 15.10
N THR A 11 5.79 -7.69 15.75
CA THR A 11 5.82 -7.38 17.18
C THR A 11 4.49 -7.71 17.85
N GLY A 12 4.44 -7.60 19.19
CA GLY A 12 3.24 -7.85 19.97
C GLY A 12 3.04 -9.33 20.31
N GLY A 13 2.66 -9.62 21.55
CA GLY A 13 2.53 -10.99 22.05
C GLY A 13 3.89 -11.68 22.24
N SER A 14 4.22 -12.66 21.40
CA SER A 14 5.48 -13.43 21.45
C SER A 14 5.86 -13.97 20.06
N PRO A 15 6.20 -13.10 19.10
CA PRO A 15 6.58 -13.52 17.76
C PRO A 15 7.90 -14.30 17.75
N SER A 16 8.11 -15.07 16.69
CA SER A 16 9.42 -15.70 16.44
C SER A 16 10.52 -14.67 16.19
N ALA A 17 11.76 -15.01 16.51
CA ALA A 17 12.90 -14.16 16.16
C ALA A 17 13.08 -14.05 14.63
N ASP A 18 13.52 -12.88 14.17
CA ASP A 18 13.87 -12.62 12.77
C ASP A 18 14.84 -13.67 12.23
N VAL A 19 14.60 -14.06 10.98
CA VAL A 19 15.56 -14.86 10.22
C VAL A 19 16.24 -13.93 9.21
N LYS A 20 17.53 -13.66 9.45
CA LYS A 20 18.40 -12.82 8.62
C LYS A 20 19.39 -13.71 7.87
N GLU A 21 20.22 -13.11 7.04
CA GLU A 21 21.32 -13.81 6.34
C GLU A 21 20.82 -14.90 5.38
N ILE A 22 19.58 -14.77 4.89
CA ILE A 22 19.02 -15.73 3.94
C ILE A 22 19.58 -15.41 2.56
N GLY A 23 20.40 -16.32 2.02
CA GLY A 23 20.93 -16.20 0.65
C GLY A 23 21.88 -15.03 0.44
N VAL A 24 22.70 -14.68 1.43
CA VAL A 24 23.66 -13.55 1.34
C VAL A 24 24.56 -13.71 0.12
N THR A 25 24.44 -12.78 -0.82
CA THR A 25 25.16 -12.81 -2.10
C THR A 25 25.88 -11.49 -2.33
N THR A 26 27.18 -11.52 -2.59
CA THR A 26 27.96 -10.33 -2.95
C THR A 26 27.99 -10.19 -4.47
N LEU A 27 27.67 -8.99 -4.94
CA LEU A 27 27.58 -8.66 -6.36
C LEU A 27 28.60 -7.57 -6.69
N SER A 28 29.50 -7.91 -7.61
CA SER A 28 30.55 -7.01 -8.09
C SER A 28 29.97 -6.03 -9.10
N LEU A 29 29.89 -4.77 -8.71
CA LEU A 29 29.35 -3.70 -9.54
C LEU A 29 30.45 -3.06 -10.40
N THR A 30 30.09 -2.64 -11.60
CA THR A 30 30.89 -1.79 -12.47
C THR A 30 30.16 -0.47 -12.74
N THR A 31 30.71 0.37 -13.61
CA THR A 31 30.06 1.60 -14.07
C THR A 31 29.06 1.38 -15.21
N ASP A 32 29.03 0.18 -15.78
CA ASP A 32 28.08 -0.19 -16.83
C ASP A 32 26.85 -0.84 -16.22
N TRP A 33 25.71 -0.77 -16.92
CA TRP A 33 24.52 -1.49 -16.51
C TRP A 33 24.75 -3.00 -16.52
N GLN A 34 24.53 -3.63 -15.38
CA GLN A 34 24.65 -5.08 -15.20
C GLN A 34 23.32 -5.65 -14.70
N GLN A 35 22.92 -6.79 -15.26
CA GLN A 35 21.84 -7.59 -14.72
C GLN A 35 22.43 -8.66 -13.79
N PHE A 36 21.80 -8.84 -12.63
CA PHE A 36 22.15 -9.88 -11.66
C PHE A 36 20.93 -10.74 -11.36
N ASP A 37 21.12 -12.05 -11.35
CA ASP A 37 20.11 -13.02 -10.94
C ASP A 37 20.55 -13.65 -9.61
N VAL A 38 19.75 -13.46 -8.57
CA VAL A 38 20.00 -14.02 -7.24
C VAL A 38 18.85 -14.93 -6.87
N THR A 39 19.18 -16.20 -6.58
CA THR A 39 18.21 -17.20 -6.13
C THR A 39 18.51 -17.57 -4.68
N ALA A 40 17.48 -17.56 -3.83
CA ALA A 40 17.60 -17.95 -2.43
C ALA A 40 16.46 -18.91 -2.04
N ASN A 41 16.79 -19.86 -1.14
CA ASN A 41 15.79 -20.71 -0.53
C ASN A 41 15.28 -20.06 0.76
N LEU A 42 14.04 -19.57 0.74
CA LEU A 42 13.41 -19.00 1.93
C LEU A 42 13.06 -20.11 2.94
N PRO A 43 13.47 -19.98 4.22
CA PRO A 43 13.06 -20.90 5.27
C PRO A 43 11.54 -20.96 5.44
N SER A 44 11.05 -22.15 5.81
CA SER A 44 9.62 -22.36 6.06
C SER A 44 9.13 -21.54 7.25
N LEU A 45 7.89 -21.04 7.15
CA LEU A 45 7.19 -20.39 8.27
C LEU A 45 6.49 -21.41 9.20
N ALA A 46 6.52 -22.71 8.87
CA ALA A 46 5.87 -23.73 9.68
C ALA A 46 6.44 -23.76 11.11
N GLY A 47 5.56 -23.65 12.10
CA GLY A 47 5.93 -23.60 13.52
C GLY A 47 6.47 -22.25 13.99
N LYS A 48 6.48 -21.23 13.13
CA LYS A 48 6.77 -19.84 13.53
C LYS A 48 5.50 -19.14 13.99
N THR A 49 5.67 -18.20 14.92
CA THR A 49 4.59 -17.35 15.45
C THR A 49 4.73 -15.95 14.86
N LEU A 50 3.69 -15.46 14.21
CA LEU A 50 3.58 -14.05 13.79
C LEU A 50 3.14 -13.18 14.96
N GLY A 51 3.60 -11.94 14.96
CA GLY A 51 3.23 -10.90 15.92
C GLY A 51 1.77 -10.50 15.77
N ALA A 52 1.22 -9.92 16.83
CA ALA A 52 -0.17 -9.47 16.85
C ALA A 52 -0.37 -8.07 16.24
N ASP A 53 0.70 -7.32 16.01
CA ASP A 53 0.64 -5.91 15.60
C ASP A 53 0.55 -5.71 14.07
N GLY A 54 0.49 -6.79 13.27
CA GLY A 54 0.31 -6.72 11.81
C GLY A 54 1.48 -6.10 11.04
N ASN A 55 2.68 -6.12 11.62
CA ASN A 55 3.91 -5.54 11.06
C ASN A 55 4.97 -6.61 10.71
N ASP A 56 4.55 -7.84 10.47
CA ASP A 56 5.39 -8.90 9.88
C ASP A 56 5.62 -8.66 8.38
N TYR A 57 6.79 -9.08 7.89
CA TYR A 57 7.13 -8.92 6.48
C TYR A 57 8.29 -9.84 6.04
N MET A 58 8.39 -10.03 4.72
CA MET A 58 9.61 -10.49 4.08
C MET A 58 10.24 -9.32 3.32
N ALA A 59 11.55 -9.14 3.45
CA ALA A 59 12.29 -8.06 2.79
C ALA A 59 13.45 -8.61 1.96
N VAL A 60 13.70 -7.94 0.84
CA VAL A 60 14.97 -8.02 0.10
C VAL A 60 15.78 -6.79 0.48
N ILE A 61 16.98 -6.99 0.99
CA ILE A 61 17.85 -5.88 1.43
C ILE A 61 19.02 -5.76 0.47
N PHE A 62 19.16 -4.57 -0.13
CA PHE A 62 20.30 -4.18 -0.93
C PHE A 62 21.29 -3.41 -0.04
N TRP A 63 22.44 -4.03 0.21
CA TRP A 63 23.53 -3.44 0.99
C TRP A 63 24.54 -2.78 0.06
N PHE A 64 24.67 -1.47 0.21
CA PHE A 64 25.75 -0.71 -0.40
C PHE A 64 26.89 -0.51 0.57
N ASP A 65 26.64 -0.27 1.85
CA ASP A 65 27.67 -0.19 2.89
C ASP A 65 27.17 -0.95 4.13
N ALA A 66 27.98 -1.89 4.62
CA ALA A 66 27.65 -2.69 5.80
C ALA A 66 28.40 -2.25 7.06
N GLY A 67 29.39 -1.36 6.93
CA GLY A 67 30.40 -1.12 7.96
C GLY A 67 30.99 -2.42 8.52
N SER A 68 31.44 -2.39 9.77
CA SER A 68 31.85 -3.59 10.51
C SER A 68 30.68 -4.30 11.23
N SER A 69 29.60 -3.56 11.52
CA SER A 69 28.46 -4.04 12.33
C SER A 69 27.59 -5.08 11.63
N PHE A 70 27.57 -5.10 10.29
CA PHE A 70 26.70 -6.00 9.50
C PHE A 70 27.49 -6.92 8.56
N ASN A 71 28.76 -7.20 8.89
CA ASN A 71 29.62 -8.05 8.05
C ASN A 71 29.05 -9.47 7.81
N SER A 72 28.42 -10.09 8.82
CA SER A 72 27.82 -11.41 8.66
C SER A 72 26.67 -11.42 7.65
N ARG A 73 25.96 -10.29 7.52
CA ARG A 73 24.82 -10.12 6.61
C ARG A 73 25.19 -9.74 5.19
N THR A 74 26.48 -9.53 4.92
CA THR A 74 26.97 -8.98 3.65
C THR A 74 28.22 -9.68 3.13
N ASN A 75 28.55 -10.88 3.66
CA ASN A 75 29.80 -11.59 3.36
C ASN A 75 31.04 -10.70 3.50
N SER A 76 31.05 -9.86 4.56
CA SER A 76 32.11 -8.87 4.80
C SER A 76 32.32 -7.88 3.65
N LEU A 77 31.24 -7.39 3.03
CA LEU A 77 31.28 -6.37 1.96
C LEU A 77 32.11 -5.15 2.37
N GLY A 78 32.07 -4.79 3.65
CA GLY A 78 32.69 -3.60 4.19
C GLY A 78 32.04 -2.32 3.66
N GLN A 79 32.81 -1.24 3.68
CA GLN A 79 32.37 0.07 3.21
C GLN A 79 32.42 0.16 1.70
N GLN A 80 31.35 0.66 1.08
CA GLN A 80 31.33 1.09 -0.32
C GLN A 80 30.82 2.52 -0.38
N SER A 81 31.46 3.36 -1.18
CA SER A 81 31.06 4.75 -1.39
C SER A 81 30.80 5.02 -2.87
N GLY A 82 29.74 5.77 -3.16
CA GLY A 82 29.38 6.13 -4.52
C GLY A 82 27.88 6.31 -4.73
N THR A 83 27.51 6.58 -5.98
CA THR A 83 26.12 6.57 -6.44
C THR A 83 25.81 5.20 -7.02
N PHE A 84 24.66 4.64 -6.64
CA PHE A 84 24.19 3.35 -7.13
C PHE A 84 22.83 3.53 -7.78
N ASP A 85 22.72 3.12 -9.04
CA ASP A 85 21.46 3.07 -9.75
C ASP A 85 20.89 1.65 -9.73
N ILE A 86 19.60 1.52 -9.44
CA ILE A 86 18.88 0.25 -9.43
C ILE A 86 17.74 0.34 -10.44
N SER A 87 17.58 -0.68 -11.26
CA SER A 87 16.50 -0.75 -12.25
C SER A 87 16.05 -2.20 -12.44
N ARG A 88 14.82 -2.36 -12.95
CA ARG A 88 14.25 -3.66 -13.34
C ARG A 88 14.30 -4.74 -12.25
N VAL A 89 14.01 -4.35 -11.01
CA VAL A 89 13.88 -5.31 -9.90
C VAL A 89 12.63 -6.14 -10.10
N GLN A 90 12.82 -7.46 -10.21
CA GLN A 90 11.75 -8.45 -10.25
C GLN A 90 12.02 -9.52 -9.20
N LEU A 91 10.97 -9.88 -8.47
CA LEU A 91 11.00 -10.94 -7.47
C LEU A 91 9.94 -11.97 -7.83
N GLU A 92 10.35 -13.21 -8.00
CA GLU A 92 9.47 -14.30 -8.41
C GLU A 92 9.75 -15.59 -7.62
N LYS A 93 8.71 -16.42 -7.48
CA LYS A 93 8.82 -17.73 -6.82
C LYS A 93 9.21 -18.78 -7.84
N SER A 94 10.50 -18.88 -8.12
CA SER A 94 11.07 -19.87 -9.04
C SER A 94 12.56 -20.05 -8.76
N PRO A 95 13.14 -21.24 -9.00
CA PRO A 95 14.59 -21.41 -9.01
C PRO A 95 15.25 -20.81 -10.27
N VAL A 96 14.46 -20.35 -11.25
CA VAL A 96 14.93 -19.79 -12.52
C VAL A 96 14.34 -18.38 -12.68
N SER A 97 15.23 -17.41 -12.91
CA SER A 97 14.87 -16.03 -13.23
C SER A 97 14.27 -15.93 -14.64
N THR A 98 13.17 -15.21 -14.76
CA THR A 98 12.52 -14.90 -16.03
C THR A 98 12.90 -13.50 -16.51
N ALA A 99 12.59 -13.18 -17.76
CA ALA A 99 12.84 -11.83 -18.28
C ALA A 99 11.98 -10.80 -17.53
N PHE A 100 12.54 -9.60 -17.33
CA PHE A 100 11.81 -8.52 -16.66
C PHE A 100 10.50 -8.18 -17.38
N GLU A 101 9.39 -8.25 -16.65
CA GLU A 101 8.06 -7.97 -17.17
C GLU A 101 7.71 -6.49 -17.00
N ILE A 102 7.37 -5.84 -18.12
CA ILE A 102 6.82 -4.48 -18.09
C ILE A 102 5.32 -4.59 -17.83
N ARG A 103 4.89 -4.11 -16.66
CA ARG A 103 3.47 -4.02 -16.34
C ARG A 103 2.76 -3.03 -17.27
N PRO A 104 1.67 -3.44 -17.96
CA PRO A 104 0.87 -2.50 -18.75
C PRO A 104 0.29 -1.40 -17.86
N PRO A 105 0.19 -0.14 -18.35
CA PRO A 105 -0.25 0.99 -17.51
C PRO A 105 -1.61 0.78 -16.83
N GLY A 106 -2.57 0.13 -17.50
CA GLY A 106 -3.88 -0.16 -16.90
C GLY A 106 -3.83 -1.18 -15.77
N TYR A 107 -2.91 -2.15 -15.84
CA TYR A 107 -2.70 -3.12 -14.77
C TYR A 107 -2.01 -2.44 -13.56
N GLU A 108 -1.04 -1.56 -13.81
CA GLU A 108 -0.41 -0.76 -12.76
C GLU A 108 -1.44 0.11 -12.04
N LEU A 109 -2.29 0.81 -12.79
CA LEU A 109 -3.34 1.64 -12.21
C LEU A 109 -4.28 0.80 -11.33
N ALA A 110 -4.75 -0.36 -11.82
CA ALA A 110 -5.63 -1.23 -11.05
C ALA A 110 -4.97 -1.73 -9.76
N LEU A 111 -3.64 -1.94 -9.73
CA LEU A 111 -2.90 -2.28 -8.52
C LEU A 111 -2.80 -1.08 -7.56
N CYS A 112 -2.45 0.10 -8.07
CA CYS A 112 -2.38 1.33 -7.27
C CYS A 112 -3.74 1.69 -6.67
N GLU A 113 -4.82 1.53 -7.42
CA GLU A 113 -6.19 1.84 -6.97
C GLU A 113 -6.66 0.91 -5.84
N ARG A 114 -5.99 -0.23 -5.59
CA ARG A 114 -6.27 -1.03 -4.39
C ARG A 114 -5.80 -0.37 -3.10
N TYR A 115 -4.80 0.51 -3.17
CA TYR A 115 -4.25 1.22 -2.01
C TYR A 115 -4.86 2.60 -1.87
N PHE A 116 -5.04 3.30 -2.99
CA PHE A 116 -5.46 4.69 -2.94
C PHE A 116 -6.32 5.07 -4.14
N GLU A 117 -7.41 5.81 -3.90
CA GLU A 117 -8.22 6.39 -4.98
C GLU A 117 -8.78 7.75 -4.58
N LYS A 118 -8.85 8.65 -5.56
CA LYS A 118 -9.61 9.90 -5.44
C LYS A 118 -10.78 9.86 -6.40
N GLY A 119 -11.89 10.43 -5.98
CA GLY A 119 -13.05 10.58 -6.84
C GLY A 119 -13.95 11.71 -6.41
N PHE A 120 -15.15 11.71 -6.96
CA PHE A 120 -16.18 12.70 -6.69
C PHE A 120 -17.46 12.01 -6.23
N THR A 121 -18.10 12.58 -5.22
CA THR A 121 -19.45 12.18 -4.80
C THR A 121 -20.31 13.42 -4.63
N GLY A 122 -21.56 13.33 -5.03
CA GLY A 122 -22.51 14.37 -4.69
C GLY A 122 -23.90 14.14 -5.23
N VAL A 123 -24.81 14.98 -4.77
CA VAL A 123 -26.21 15.01 -5.15
C VAL A 123 -26.64 16.46 -5.34
N PHE A 124 -27.46 16.69 -6.37
CA PHE A 124 -28.21 17.93 -6.60
C PHE A 124 -29.69 17.56 -6.61
N GLN A 125 -30.48 18.19 -5.75
CA GLN A 125 -31.93 18.02 -5.69
C GLN A 125 -32.60 19.37 -5.84
N ASP A 126 -33.25 19.59 -6.98
CA ASP A 126 -33.97 20.84 -7.30
C ASP A 126 -35.42 20.85 -6.77
N VAL A 127 -35.72 20.01 -5.77
CA VAL A 127 -37.04 19.88 -5.16
C VAL A 127 -36.95 20.27 -3.69
N SER A 128 -37.94 21.03 -3.21
CA SER A 128 -38.08 21.36 -1.79
C SER A 128 -38.27 20.10 -0.95
N ILE A 129 -37.29 19.80 -0.09
CA ILE A 129 -37.32 18.68 0.85
C ILE A 129 -37.46 19.25 2.27
N SER A 130 -38.20 18.57 3.14
CA SER A 130 -38.33 18.96 4.55
C SER A 130 -36.99 18.84 5.27
N SER A 131 -36.80 19.59 6.36
CA SER A 131 -35.59 19.47 7.19
C SER A 131 -35.52 18.12 7.90
N GLY A 132 -34.31 17.66 8.23
CA GLY A 132 -34.08 16.45 9.02
C GLY A 132 -34.14 15.13 8.24
N ASN A 133 -34.30 15.16 6.91
CA ASN A 133 -34.28 13.95 6.09
C ASN A 133 -32.83 13.48 5.89
N ASP A 134 -32.58 12.20 6.16
CA ASP A 134 -31.29 11.53 5.98
C ASP A 134 -31.25 10.80 4.63
N PHE A 135 -30.27 11.14 3.79
CA PHE A 135 -30.03 10.49 2.51
C PHE A 135 -28.70 9.77 2.51
N ARG A 136 -28.67 8.58 1.92
CA ARG A 136 -27.48 7.72 1.82
C ARG A 136 -27.32 7.22 0.41
N ARG A 137 -26.08 7.21 -0.07
CA ARG A 137 -25.70 6.71 -1.40
C ARG A 137 -24.43 5.88 -1.29
N GLY A 138 -24.44 4.68 -1.84
CA GLY A 138 -23.22 3.90 -2.02
C GLY A 138 -22.31 4.53 -3.07
N VAL A 139 -21.04 4.71 -2.75
CA VAL A 139 -19.99 5.13 -3.67
C VAL A 139 -19.02 3.97 -3.81
N TYR A 140 -19.05 3.33 -4.98
CA TYR A 140 -18.21 2.18 -5.30
C TYR A 140 -16.85 2.63 -5.83
N PHE A 141 -15.80 1.94 -5.40
CA PHE A 141 -14.45 2.15 -5.89
C PHE A 141 -14.23 1.49 -7.25
N SER A 142 -13.23 1.96 -8.00
CA SER A 142 -12.85 1.37 -9.30
C SER A 142 -12.39 -0.09 -9.16
N THR A 143 -11.78 -0.41 -8.02
CA THR A 143 -11.34 -1.74 -7.63
C THR A 143 -11.51 -1.91 -6.13
N ALA A 144 -11.71 -3.14 -5.67
CA ALA A 144 -11.76 -3.42 -4.24
C ALA A 144 -10.42 -3.07 -3.58
N LYS A 145 -10.47 -2.28 -2.52
CA LYS A 145 -9.31 -1.86 -1.73
C LYS A 145 -8.65 -3.06 -1.04
N ARG A 146 -7.37 -2.90 -0.69
CA ARG A 146 -6.59 -3.94 -0.01
C ARG A 146 -7.10 -4.23 1.40
N ASP A 147 -7.64 -3.21 2.06
CA ASP A 147 -8.30 -3.26 3.37
C ASP A 147 -9.42 -2.21 3.39
N ALA A 148 -10.24 -2.18 4.43
CA ALA A 148 -11.22 -1.13 4.66
C ALA A 148 -10.52 0.25 4.71
N PRO A 149 -10.79 1.16 3.75
CA PRO A 149 -10.03 2.40 3.65
C PRO A 149 -10.46 3.43 4.69
N SER A 150 -9.57 4.35 5.03
CA SER A 150 -9.96 5.66 5.57
C SER A 150 -10.46 6.56 4.45
N VAL A 151 -11.64 7.16 4.60
CA VAL A 151 -12.24 8.02 3.57
C VAL A 151 -12.34 9.44 4.07
N GLN A 152 -11.69 10.36 3.35
CA GLN A 152 -11.70 11.79 3.64
C GLN A 152 -12.48 12.55 2.56
N LEU A 153 -13.49 13.31 2.99
CA LEU A 153 -14.21 14.23 2.10
C LEU A 153 -13.56 15.61 2.11
N SER A 154 -13.40 16.20 0.93
CA SER A 154 -12.73 17.49 0.72
C SER A 154 -13.44 18.32 -0.35
N ASN A 155 -13.14 19.62 -0.42
CA ASN A 155 -13.78 20.55 -1.38
C ASN A 155 -15.31 20.50 -1.34
N ALA A 156 -15.88 20.40 -0.13
CA ALA A 156 -17.31 20.25 0.06
C ALA A 156 -18.05 21.52 -0.38
N GLN A 157 -19.07 21.37 -1.23
CA GLN A 157 -20.02 22.42 -1.57
C GLN A 157 -21.40 21.98 -1.12
N THR A 158 -21.97 22.72 -0.16
CA THR A 158 -23.23 22.38 0.49
C THR A 158 -24.23 23.52 0.44
N THR A 159 -25.49 23.19 0.19
CA THR A 159 -26.64 24.09 0.27
C THR A 159 -27.77 23.36 0.97
N ASN A 160 -28.31 23.94 2.04
CA ASN A 160 -29.37 23.33 2.87
C ASN A 160 -29.00 21.94 3.44
N VAL A 161 -27.74 21.75 3.84
CA VAL A 161 -27.22 20.50 4.43
C VAL A 161 -26.77 20.73 5.87
N ALA A 162 -27.24 19.90 6.80
CA ALA A 162 -26.91 19.94 8.22
C ALA A 162 -25.87 18.88 8.64
N LEU A 163 -25.69 17.83 7.83
CA LEU A 163 -24.70 16.78 8.04
C LEU A 163 -24.17 16.33 6.68
N PHE A 164 -22.87 16.06 6.62
CA PHE A 164 -22.16 15.72 5.40
C PHE A 164 -20.96 14.84 5.75
N GLU A 165 -21.02 13.55 5.47
CA GLU A 165 -19.99 12.61 5.92
C GLU A 165 -19.85 11.38 5.01
N ALA A 166 -18.70 10.72 5.12
CA ALA A 166 -18.48 9.38 4.62
C ALA A 166 -18.61 8.42 5.81
N GLU A 167 -19.39 7.35 5.67
CA GLU A 167 -19.61 6.35 6.71
C GLU A 167 -19.41 4.94 6.15
N ASN A 168 -19.10 4.00 7.05
CA ASN A 168 -18.96 2.57 6.76
C ASN A 168 -18.08 2.24 5.55
N PRO A 169 -16.83 2.74 5.48
CA PRO A 169 -15.92 2.31 4.43
C PRO A 169 -15.63 0.82 4.56
N VAL A 170 -15.79 0.11 3.46
CA VAL A 170 -15.43 -1.31 3.28
C VAL A 170 -14.62 -1.43 2.00
N GLU A 171 -13.97 -2.58 1.77
CA GLU A 171 -13.08 -2.77 0.62
C GLU A 171 -13.70 -2.35 -0.73
N GLY A 172 -15.01 -2.58 -0.94
CA GLY A 172 -15.66 -2.29 -2.22
C GLY A 172 -16.30 -0.90 -2.35
N ASN A 173 -16.62 -0.22 -1.25
CA ASN A 173 -17.39 1.03 -1.27
C ASN A 173 -17.35 1.77 0.07
N PHE A 174 -17.89 2.98 0.08
CA PHE A 174 -18.33 3.66 1.29
C PHE A 174 -19.73 4.24 1.09
N THR A 175 -20.37 4.63 2.19
CA THR A 175 -21.66 5.34 2.13
C THR A 175 -21.41 6.84 2.24
N PHE A 176 -21.83 7.59 1.22
CA PHE A 176 -21.95 9.03 1.29
C PHE A 176 -23.30 9.41 1.90
N ARG A 177 -23.27 10.15 3.00
CA ARG A 177 -24.46 10.55 3.74
C ARG A 177 -24.58 12.07 3.84
N TYR A 178 -25.80 12.57 3.64
CA TYR A 178 -26.13 13.95 4.00
C TYR A 178 -27.51 14.06 4.65
N ARG A 179 -27.68 15.09 5.48
CA ARG A 179 -28.98 15.43 6.11
C ARG A 179 -29.42 16.82 5.71
N THR A 180 -30.69 17.01 5.40
CA THR A 180 -31.25 18.33 5.05
C THR A 180 -31.36 19.26 6.27
N ALA A 181 -30.99 20.53 6.11
CA ALA A 181 -31.02 21.56 7.17
C ALA A 181 -32.32 22.38 7.21
N SER A 182 -32.91 22.66 6.05
CA SER A 182 -34.02 23.61 5.91
C SER A 182 -35.24 22.95 5.27
N ALA A 183 -36.44 23.39 5.64
CA ALA A 183 -37.66 23.04 4.93
C ALA A 183 -37.86 24.02 3.76
N GLY A 184 -37.57 23.57 2.54
CA GLY A 184 -37.75 24.35 1.30
C GLY A 184 -36.44 24.81 0.65
N GLY A 185 -36.47 24.88 -0.68
CA GLY A 185 -35.32 25.22 -1.51
C GLY A 185 -34.51 24.00 -1.96
N ALA A 186 -33.65 24.19 -2.97
CA ALA A 186 -32.80 23.13 -3.50
C ALA A 186 -31.77 22.65 -2.46
N VAL A 187 -31.42 21.38 -2.52
CA VAL A 187 -30.37 20.76 -1.69
C VAL A 187 -29.19 20.41 -2.59
N GLN A 188 -27.99 20.80 -2.16
CA GLN A 188 -26.74 20.41 -2.80
C GLN A 188 -25.81 19.83 -1.75
N ALA A 189 -25.25 18.66 -2.03
CA ALA A 189 -24.22 18.05 -1.20
C ALA A 189 -23.20 17.38 -2.13
N ARG A 190 -22.03 17.98 -2.32
CA ARG A 190 -20.96 17.42 -3.18
C ARG A 190 -19.58 17.61 -2.58
N ALA A 191 -18.68 16.68 -2.83
CA ALA A 191 -17.27 16.74 -2.45
C ALA A 191 -16.40 15.86 -3.36
N THR A 192 -15.10 16.11 -3.31
CA THR A 192 -14.10 15.11 -3.68
C THR A 192 -13.84 14.17 -2.49
N TYR A 193 -13.53 12.91 -2.76
CA TYR A 193 -13.07 11.97 -1.73
C TYR A 193 -11.64 11.51 -2.01
N ALA A 194 -10.93 11.16 -0.94
CA ALA A 194 -9.72 10.34 -0.98
C ALA A 194 -9.97 9.11 -0.10
N ALA A 195 -9.81 7.92 -0.67
CA ALA A 195 -9.91 6.64 0.01
C ALA A 195 -8.51 6.03 0.09
N ASP A 196 -8.02 5.86 1.32
CA ASP A 196 -6.66 5.41 1.63
C ASP A 196 -6.72 4.11 2.43
N ALA A 197 -6.19 3.04 1.84
CA ALA A 197 -6.07 1.71 2.42
C ALA A 197 -4.59 1.29 2.58
N GLU A 198 -3.69 2.26 2.72
CA GLU A 198 -2.33 2.01 3.22
C GLU A 198 -2.39 1.80 4.75
N LEU A 199 -1.68 0.77 5.23
CA LEU A 199 -1.55 0.41 6.65
C LEU A 199 -0.62 1.37 7.40
#